data_AF-A0A379T675-F1
#
_entry.id   AF-A0A379T675-F1
#
_cell.length_a   1.000
_cell.length_b   1.000
_cell.length_c   1.000
_cell.angle_alpha   90.00
_cell.angle_beta   90.00
_cell.angle_gamma   90.00
#
_symmetry.space_group_name_H-M   'P 1'
#
loop_
_entity.id
_entity.type
_entity.pdbx_description
1 polymer ?
#
loop_
_entity_poly.entity_id
_entity_poly.type
_entity_poly.pdbx_seq_one_letter_code
_entity_poly.pdbx_strand_id
1 'polypeptide(L)' 'MGNDISLIALLAFSTLLPFIIASGTCFVKFSIVFVMVRNALGLQQIPSNMTLNGIALLLSMFVMWPIMHDAYVYF' A
#
# COMPACT_ATOMS: atom_id res chain seq x y z
N MET A 1 30.24 -8.01 17.36
CA MET A 1 30.14 -8.15 15.89
C MET A 1 28.69 -7.92 15.54
N GLY A 2 28.37 -6.81 14.87
CA GLY A 2 27.00 -6.54 14.43
C GLY A 2 26.54 -7.70 13.55
N ASN A 3 25.31 -8.16 13.74
CA ASN A 3 24.78 -9.21 12.89
C ASN A 3 24.38 -8.58 11.56
N ASP A 4 25.36 -8.26 10.71
CA ASP A 4 25.19 -7.51 9.45
C ASP A 4 24.16 -8.18 8.51
N ILE A 5 24.01 -9.50 8.64
CA ILE A 5 23.00 -10.30 7.92
C ILE A 5 21.58 -9.86 8.30
N SER A 6 21.31 -9.54 9.56
CA SER A 6 19.99 -9.04 10.00
C SER A 6 19.67 -7.66 9.42
N LEU A 7 20.68 -6.79 9.28
CA LEU A 7 20.54 -5.49 8.62
C LEU A 7 20.21 -5.65 7.13
N ILE A 8 20.93 -6.56 6.45
CA ILE A 8 20.67 -6.91 5.05
C ILE A 8 19.24 -7.45 4.88
N ALA A 9 18.79 -8.33 5.77
CA ALA A 9 17.44 -8.87 5.73
C ALA A 9 16.36 -7.79 5.93
N LEU A 10 16.57 -6.84 6.84
CA LEU A 10 15.66 -5.72 7.07
C LEU A 10 15.55 -4.81 5.84
N LEU A 11 16.70 -4.49 5.21
CA LEU A 11 16.76 -3.69 3.99
C LEU A 11 16.03 -4.38 2.83
N ALA A 12 16.25 -5.70 2.68
CA ALA A 12 15.55 -6.51 1.68
C ALA A 12 14.03 -6.54 1.89
N PHE A 13 13.58 -6.65 3.15
CA PHE A 13 12.16 -6.60 3.46
C PHE A 13 11.56 -5.21 3.17
N SER A 14 12.26 -4.13 3.52
CA SER A 14 11.80 -2.76 3.30
C SER A 14 11.62 -2.41 1.82
N THR A 15 12.46 -2.95 0.93
CA THR A 15 12.33 -2.72 -0.53
C THR A 15 11.22 -3.57 -1.15
N LEU A 16 10.92 -4.73 -0.57
CA LEU A 16 9.83 -5.61 -1.01
C LEU A 16 8.45 -5.12 -0.54
N LEU A 17 8.40 -4.40 0.59
CA LEU A 17 7.18 -3.89 1.21
C LEU A 17 6.19 -3.19 0.25
N PRO A 18 6.60 -2.24 -0.63
CA PRO A 18 5.66 -1.62 -1.57
C PRO A 18 5.06 -2.61 -2.58
N PHE A 19 5.79 -3.65 -2.97
CA PHE A 19 5.27 -4.70 -3.87
C PHE A 19 4.22 -5.56 -3.18
N ILE A 20 4.44 -5.90 -1.90
CA ILE A 20 3.45 -6.62 -1.10
C ILE A 20 2.17 -5.79 -0.98
N ILE A 21 2.29 -4.48 -0.69
CA ILE A 21 1.14 -3.58 -0.60
C ILE A 21 0.40 -3.51 -1.95
N ALA A 22 1.13 -3.34 -3.05
CA ALA A 22 0.56 -3.18 -4.38
C ALA A 22 -0.07 -4.45 -4.98
N SER A 23 0.27 -5.64 -4.49
CA SER A 23 -0.23 -6.92 -5.04
C SER A 23 -1.10 -7.72 -4.06
N GLY A 24 -0.78 -7.68 -2.77
CA GLY A 24 -1.37 -8.53 -1.74
C GLY A 24 -2.47 -7.88 -0.91
N THR A 25 -2.75 -6.58 -1.08
CA THR A 25 -3.73 -5.86 -0.25
C THR A 25 -4.90 -5.30 -1.04
N CYS A 26 -5.90 -4.77 -0.33
CA CYS A 26 -7.07 -4.12 -0.93
C CYS A 26 -6.75 -2.80 -1.67
N PHE A 27 -5.51 -2.32 -1.62
CA PHE A 27 -5.04 -1.12 -2.34
C PHE A 27 -5.40 -1.15 -3.84
N VAL A 28 -5.26 -2.31 -4.49
CA VAL A 28 -5.52 -2.48 -5.93
C VAL A 28 -6.95 -2.11 -6.30
N LYS A 29 -7.94 -2.57 -5.52
CA LYS A 29 -9.35 -2.26 -5.78
C LYS A 29 -9.63 -0.77 -5.65
N PHE A 30 -9.12 -0.12 -4.60
CA PHE A 30 -9.32 1.31 -4.40
C PHE A 30 -8.67 2.14 -5.52
N SER A 31 -7.41 1.86 -5.87
CA SER A 31 -6.69 2.58 -6.91
C SER A 31 -7.39 2.46 -8.28
N ILE A 32 -7.78 1.23 -8.68
CA ILE A 32 -8.44 1.00 -9.97
C ILE A 32 -9.80 1.69 -10.02
N VAL A 33 -10.63 1.57 -8.98
CA VAL A 33 -11.95 2.22 -8.95
C VAL A 33 -11.82 3.74 -9.02
N PHE A 34 -10.89 4.34 -8.28
CA PHE A 34 -10.68 5.79 -8.33
C PHE A 34 -10.21 6.29 -9.70
N VAL A 35 -9.33 5.54 -10.39
CA VAL A 35 -8.92 5.87 -11.75
C VAL A 35 -10.08 5.72 -12.73
N MET A 36 -10.89 4.66 -12.60
CA MET A 36 -12.08 4.48 -13.45
C MET A 36 -13.09 5.61 -13.26
N VAL A 37 -13.35 6.04 -12.01
CA VAL A 37 -14.24 7.17 -11.72
C VAL A 37 -13.70 8.46 -12.31
N ARG A 38 -12.40 8.74 -12.18
CA ARG A 38 -11.80 9.92 -12.83
C ARG A 38 -11.96 9.88 -14.35
N ASN A 39 -11.68 8.74 -14.97
CA ASN A 39 -11.80 8.60 -16.42
C ASN A 39 -13.26 8.79 -16.88
N ALA A 40 -14.23 8.34 -16.08
CA ALA A 40 -15.65 8.55 -16.34
C ALA A 40 -16.07 10.04 -16.24
N LEU A 41 -15.37 10.84 -15.42
CA LEU A 41 -15.61 12.29 -15.31
C LEU A 41 -15.07 13.10 -16.50
N GLY A 42 -14.29 12.48 -17.41
CA GLY A 42 -13.70 13.16 -18.57
C GLY A 42 -12.59 14.17 -18.24
N LEU A 43 -12.21 14.29 -16.96
CA LEU A 43 -11.15 15.18 -16.48
C LEU A 43 -9.86 14.37 -16.24
N GLN A 44 -8.84 14.59 -17.06
CA GLN A 44 -7.59 13.81 -16.99
C GLN A 44 -6.61 14.29 -15.91
N GLN A 45 -6.65 15.59 -15.58
CA GLN A 45 -5.65 16.21 -14.69
C GLN A 45 -6.17 16.44 -13.26
N ILE A 46 -7.49 16.48 -13.09
CA ILE A 46 -8.16 16.71 -11.81
C ILE A 46 -9.04 15.49 -11.53
N PRO A 47 -8.87 14.76 -10.43
CA PRO A 47 -7.79 14.78 -9.43
C PRO A 47 -6.49 14.07 -9.88
N SER A 48 -5.34 14.52 -9.37
CA SER A 48 -4.02 13.99 -9.75
C SER A 48 -3.83 12.53 -9.31
N ASN A 49 -3.04 11.76 -10.07
CA ASN A 49 -2.68 10.37 -9.71
C ASN A 49 -2.05 10.25 -8.32
N MET A 50 -1.26 11.25 -7.91
CA MET A 50 -0.60 11.26 -6.61
C MET A 50 -1.62 11.34 -5.47
N THR A 51 -2.66 12.16 -5.63
CA THR A 51 -3.72 12.32 -4.63
C THR A 51 -4.58 11.07 -4.55
N LEU A 52 -4.97 10.50 -5.70
CA LEU A 52 -5.78 9.27 -5.74
C LEU A 52 -5.05 8.09 -5.09
N ASN A 53 -3.76 7.93 -5.39
CA ASN A 53 -2.96 6.87 -4.78
C ASN A 53 -2.76 7.10 -3.27
N GLY A 54 -2.57 8.34 -2.83
CA GLY A 54 -2.48 8.67 -1.40
C GLY A 54 -3.75 8.30 -0.63
N ILE A 55 -4.92 8.65 -1.17
CA ILE A 55 -6.22 8.32 -0.57
C ILE A 55 -6.43 6.80 -0.56
N ALA A 56 -6.14 6.12 -1.68
CA ALA A 56 -6.24 4.65 -1.75
C ALA A 56 -5.35 3.95 -0.72
N LEU A 57 -4.13 4.47 -0.49
CA LEU A 57 -3.19 3.89 0.46
C LEU A 57 -3.66 4.08 1.91
N LEU A 58 -4.15 5.27 2.27
CA LEU A 58 -4.71 5.53 3.60
C LEU A 58 -5.93 4.65 3.91
N LEU A 59 -6.87 4.54 2.96
CA LEU A 59 -8.03 3.64 3.09
C LEU A 59 -7.59 2.18 3.23
N SER A 60 -6.61 1.74 2.44
CA SER A 60 -6.11 0.37 2.51
C SER A 60 -5.44 0.06 3.85
N MET A 61 -4.68 1.01 4.42
CA MET A 61 -4.10 0.87 5.76
C MET A 61 -5.18 0.77 6.84
N PHE A 62 -6.24 1.58 6.75
CA PHE A 62 -7.34 1.53 7.70
C PHE A 62 -8.03 0.16 7.68
N VAL A 63 -8.24 -0.42 6.49
CA VAL A 63 -8.82 -1.76 6.35
C VAL A 63 -7.87 -2.86 6.81
N MET A 64 -6.56 -2.71 6.61
CA MET A 64 -5.55 -3.71 6.98
C MET A 64 -5.08 -3.65 8.43
N TRP A 65 -5.41 -2.58 9.16
CA TRP A 65 -5.06 -2.41 10.57
C TRP A 65 -5.36 -3.63 11.47
N PRO A 66 -6.58 -4.22 11.48
CA PRO A 66 -6.88 -5.34 12.37
C PRO A 66 -6.04 -6.59 12.05
N ILE A 67 -5.81 -6.87 10.77
CA ILE A 67 -5.05 -8.05 10.32
C ILE A 67 -3.58 -7.94 10.78
N MET A 68 -3.00 -6.73 10.68
CA MET A 68 -1.65 -6.47 11.16
C MET A 68 -1.58 -6.52 12.69
N HIS A 69 -2.62 -6.07 13.38
CA HIS A 69 -2.70 -6.12 14.84
C HIS A 69 -2.76 -7.57 15.34
N ASP A 70 -3.64 -8.40 14.77
CA ASP A 70 -3.76 -9.81 15.15
C ASP A 70 -2.47 -10.58 14.87
N ALA A 71 -1.81 -10.31 13.73
CA ALA A 71 -0.52 -10.91 13.40
C ALA A 71 0.59 -10.49 14.40
N TYR A 72 0.62 -9.24 14.83
CA TYR A 72 1.58 -8.76 15.83
C TYR A 72 1.33 -9.32 17.23
N VAL A 73 0.07 -9.55 17.61
CA VAL A 73 -0.26 -10.15 18.91
C VAL A 73 0.06 -11.65 18.92
N TYR A 74 -0.02 -12.32 17.78
CA TYR A 74 0.24 -13.75 17.66
C TYR A 74 1.74 -14.12 17.67
N PHE A 75 2.61 -13.27 17.10
CA PHE A 75 4.05 -13.48 17.01
C PHE A 75 4.82 -12.71 18.07
#